data_AF-A0A2M6W1A0-F1
#
_entry.id   AF-A0A2M6W1A0-F1
#
_cell.length_a   1.000
_cell.length_b   1.000
_cell.length_c   1.000
_cell.angle_alpha   90.00
_cell.angle_beta   90.00
_cell.angle_gamma   90.00
#
_symmetry.space_group_name_H-M   'P 1'
#
loop_
_entity.id
_entity.type
_entity.pdbx_description
1 polymer ?
#
loop_
_entity_poly.entity_id
_entity_poly.type
_entity_poly.pdbx_seq_one_letter_code
_entity_poly.pdbx_strand_id
1 'polypeptide(L)' 'MPIIGAHVSAAGGLKNAVARTHAIGAQCFQIFGASPRTFLAKLPDKKGVAEYKAALTAAKLGPVFLHAAYLV' A
#
# COMPACT_ATOMS: atom_id res chain seq x y z
N MET A 1 13.95 -17.73 -5.49
CA MET A 1 12.62 -17.56 -6.12
C MET A 1 12.35 -16.08 -6.27
N PRO A 2 11.73 -15.62 -7.37
CA PRO A 2 11.37 -14.21 -7.53
C PRO A 2 10.28 -13.81 -6.54
N ILE A 3 10.27 -12.54 -6.13
CA ILE A 3 9.20 -11.96 -5.32
C ILE A 3 8.16 -11.38 -6.27
N ILE A 4 6.92 -11.85 -6.19
CA ILE A 4 5.84 -11.44 -7.09
C ILE A 4 4.80 -10.61 -6.33
N GLY A 5 4.33 -9.56 -6.98
CA GLY A 5 3.40 -8.60 -6.41
C GLY A 5 2.52 -7.92 -7.43
N ALA A 6 1.66 -7.04 -6.95
CA ALA A 6 0.75 -6.25 -7.78
C ALA A 6 0.67 -4.80 -7.32
N HIS A 7 0.19 -3.93 -8.21
CA HIS A 7 -0.29 -2.62 -7.81
C HIS A 7 -1.68 -2.78 -7.19
N VAL A 8 -1.81 -2.49 -5.90
CA VAL A 8 -3.07 -2.64 -5.17
C VAL A 8 -3.62 -1.29 -4.72
N SER A 9 -4.92 -1.21 -4.50
CA SER A 9 -5.54 0.00 -3.97
C SER A 9 -5.27 0.14 -2.47
N ALA A 10 -4.93 1.34 -2.01
CA ALA A 10 -4.92 1.74 -0.60
C ALA A 10 -6.18 2.53 -0.20
N ALA A 11 -7.20 2.59 -1.07
CA ALA A 11 -8.45 3.30 -0.79
C ALA A 11 -9.14 2.74 0.45
N GLY A 12 -9.62 3.64 1.31
CA GLY A 12 -10.17 3.32 2.63
C GLY A 12 -9.12 3.13 3.74
N GLY A 13 -7.83 3.32 3.44
CA GLY A 13 -6.73 3.28 4.42
C GLY A 13 -5.61 2.28 4.03
N LEU A 14 -4.38 2.58 4.46
CA LEU A 14 -3.17 1.82 4.10
C LEU A 14 -3.24 0.33 4.45
N LYS A 15 -3.89 -0.03 5.56
CA LYS A 15 -4.09 -1.44 5.96
C LYS A 15 -4.84 -2.27 4.90
N ASN A 16 -5.70 -1.64 4.11
CA ASN A 16 -6.43 -2.34 3.05
C ASN A 16 -5.50 -2.83 1.95
N ALA A 17 -4.38 -2.13 1.68
CA ALA A 17 -3.39 -2.59 0.72
C ALA A 17 -2.74 -3.90 1.16
N VAL A 18 -2.45 -4.04 2.47
CA VAL A 18 -1.92 -5.29 3.06
C VAL A 18 -2.93 -6.42 2.90
N ALA A 19 -4.18 -6.21 3.30
CA ALA A 19 -5.24 -7.22 3.19
C ALA A 19 -5.49 -7.66 1.74
N ARG A 20 -5.52 -6.70 0.80
CA ARG A 20 -5.69 -6.97 -0.64
C ARG A 20 -4.52 -7.75 -1.22
N THR A 21 -3.28 -7.41 -0.83
CA THR A 21 -2.08 -8.13 -1.27
C THR A 21 -2.09 -9.58 -0.76
N HIS A 22 -2.44 -9.77 0.50
CA HIS A 22 -2.55 -11.11 1.08
C HIS A 22 -3.64 -11.94 0.38
N ALA A 23 -4.79 -11.33 0.08
CA ALA A 23 -5.91 -12.02 -0.57
C ALA A 23 -5.57 -12.56 -1.98
N ILE A 24 -4.60 -11.96 -2.68
CA ILE A 24 -4.17 -12.41 -4.00
C ILE A 24 -2.92 -13.32 -3.95
N GLY A 25 -2.44 -13.69 -2.75
CA GLY A 25 -1.25 -14.53 -2.60
C GLY A 25 0.07 -13.86 -3.01
N ALA A 26 0.08 -12.52 -3.10
CA ALA A 26 1.27 -11.75 -3.44
C ALA A 26 2.22 -11.64 -2.23
N GLN A 27 3.50 -11.41 -2.54
CA GLN A 27 4.56 -11.29 -1.54
C GLN A 27 5.05 -9.84 -1.38
N CYS A 28 4.94 -9.03 -2.44
CA CYS A 28 5.24 -7.61 -2.44
C CYS A 28 4.07 -6.82 -3.07
N PHE A 29 4.08 -5.50 -2.93
CA PHE A 29 3.04 -4.68 -3.57
C PHE A 29 3.47 -3.23 -3.78
N GLN A 30 2.75 -2.55 -4.67
CA GLN A 30 2.88 -1.11 -4.93
C GLN A 30 1.55 -0.40 -4.68
N ILE A 31 1.62 0.83 -4.18
CA ILE A 31 0.45 1.72 -4.01
C ILE A 31 0.75 3.11 -4.55
N PHE A 32 -0.29 3.89 -4.83
CA PHE A 32 -0.13 5.35 -4.89
C PHE A 32 -0.11 5.94 -3.48
N GLY A 33 0.71 6.98 -3.27
CA GLY A 33 0.73 7.70 -1.99
C GLY A 33 -0.51 8.55 -1.71
N ALA A 34 -1.20 8.99 -2.77
CA ALA A 34 -2.46 9.71 -2.75
C ALA A 34 -3.24 9.38 -4.04
N SER A 35 -4.41 9.98 -4.25
CA SER A 35 -5.12 9.83 -5.53
C SER A 35 -4.23 10.32 -6.69
N PRO A 36 -3.95 9.51 -7.72
CA PRO A 36 -3.10 9.92 -8.83
C PRO A 36 -3.79 10.89 -9.80
N ARG A 37 -5.06 11.26 -9.52
CA ARG A 37 -5.90 12.16 -10.32
C ARG A 37 -5.94 13.60 -9.79
N THR A 38 -5.26 13.88 -8.68
CA THR A 38 -5.19 15.22 -8.08
C THR A 38 -3.83 15.47 -7.44
N PHE A 39 -3.44 16.74 -7.32
CA PHE A 39 -2.26 17.16 -6.54
C PHE A 39 -2.52 17.19 -5.03
N LEU A 40 -3.78 17.01 -4.59
CA LEU A 40 -4.13 16.97 -3.17
C LEU A 40 -3.69 15.63 -2.54
N ALA A 41 -2.87 15.73 -1.50
CA ALA A 41 -2.45 14.59 -0.69
C ALA A 41 -2.88 14.78 0.76
N LYS A 42 -3.41 13.72 1.36
CA LYS A 42 -3.69 13.65 2.80
C LYS A 42 -2.73 12.66 3.43
N LEU A 43 -1.93 13.12 4.38
CA LEU A 43 -1.05 12.24 5.16
C LEU A 43 -1.88 11.30 6.04
N PRO A 44 -1.45 10.04 6.22
CA PRO A 44 -2.06 9.15 7.19
C PRO A 44 -1.82 9.67 8.61
N ASP A 45 -2.77 9.46 9.50
CA ASP A 45 -2.61 9.78 10.91
C ASP A 45 -1.71 8.75 11.62
N LYS A 46 -1.24 9.09 12.82
CA LYS A 46 -0.33 8.22 13.59
C LYS A 46 -0.93 6.83 13.84
N LYS A 47 -2.25 6.76 14.08
CA LYS A 47 -2.97 5.50 14.29
C LYS A 47 -2.96 4.64 13.02
N GLY A 48 -3.30 5.21 11.87
CA GLY A 48 -3.30 4.50 10.59
C GLY A 48 -1.91 4.02 10.18
N VAL A 49 -0.85 4.79 10.48
CA VAL A 49 0.53 4.35 10.27
C VAL A 49 0.88 3.15 11.16
N ALA A 50 0.49 3.18 12.44
CA ALA A 50 0.74 2.07 13.36
C ALA A 50 -0.01 0.80 12.94
N GLU A 51 -1.30 0.91 12.58
CA GLU A 51 -2.11 -0.21 12.08
C GLU A 51 -1.51 -0.82 10.81
N TYR A 52 -1.06 0.02 9.87
CA TYR A 52 -0.41 -0.43 8.64
C TYR A 52 0.88 -1.21 8.93
N LYS A 53 1.77 -0.66 9.77
CA LYS A 53 3.04 -1.33 10.13
C LYS A 53 2.80 -2.67 10.82
N ALA A 54 1.85 -2.73 11.76
CA ALA A 54 1.49 -3.97 12.44
C ALA A 54 0.95 -5.03 11.46
N ALA A 55 0.05 -4.63 10.56
CA ALA A 55 -0.51 -5.53 9.56
C ALA A 55 0.55 -6.03 8.57
N LEU A 56 1.45 -5.15 8.13
CA LEU A 56 2.55 -5.50 7.21
C LEU A 56 3.48 -6.55 7.81
N THR A 57 3.89 -6.35 9.07
CA THR A 57 4.73 -7.30 9.81
C THR A 57 4.03 -8.64 10.02
N ALA A 58 2.76 -8.62 10.43
CA ALA A 58 1.98 -9.83 10.65
C ALA A 58 1.81 -10.66 9.38
N ALA A 59 1.60 -10.00 8.24
CA ALA A 59 1.42 -10.65 6.94
C ALA A 59 2.74 -11.07 6.27
N LYS A 60 3.90 -10.68 6.82
CA LYS A 60 5.25 -10.94 6.25
C LYS A 60 5.37 -10.50 4.78
N LEU A 61 4.71 -9.39 4.44
CA LEU A 61 4.71 -8.84 3.09
C LEU A 61 5.85 -7.81 2.92
N GLY A 62 6.51 -7.86 1.77
CA GLY A 62 7.54 -6.91 1.38
C GLY A 62 8.35 -7.37 0.16
N PRO A 63 9.01 -6.46 -0.57
CA PRO A 63 9.05 -5.00 -0.38
C PRO A 63 7.72 -4.28 -0.71
N VAL A 64 7.60 -3.02 -0.28
CA VAL A 64 6.46 -2.15 -0.63
C VAL A 64 6.98 -0.93 -1.39
N PHE A 65 6.35 -0.61 -2.52
CA PHE A 65 6.74 0.51 -3.38
C PHE A 65 5.67 1.59 -3.40
N LEU A 66 6.10 2.84 -3.55
CA LEU A 66 5.23 4.00 -3.70
C LEU A 66 5.36 4.54 -5.12
N HIS A 67 4.24 4.58 -5.83
CA HIS A 67 4.13 5.18 -7.15
C HIS A 67 3.65 6.62 -7.03
N ALA A 68 4.36 7.55 -7.68
CA ALA A 68 3.92 8.93 -7.76
C ALA A 68 2.65 9.08 -8.62
N ALA A 69 1.95 10.20 -8.47
CA ALA A 69 0.85 10.56 -9.37
C ALA A 69 1.41 10.80 -10.78
N TYR A 70 0.59 10.51 -11.80
CA TYR A 70 0.96 10.67 -13.21
C TYR A 70 0.70 12.08 -13.76
N LEU A 71 0.33 13.03 -12.90
CA LEU A 71 -0.02 14.40 -13.31
C LEU A 71 1.25 15.16 -13.72
N VAL A 72 1.12 15.98 -14.77
CA VAL A 72 2.15 16.89 -15.30
C VAL A 72 1.65 18.33 -15.31
#